data_AF-U4TYL7-F1
#
_entry.id   AF-U4TYL7-F1
#
_cell.length_a   1.000
_cell.length_b   1.000
_cell.length_c   1.000
_cell.angle_alpha   90.00
_cell.angle_beta   90.00
_cell.angle_gamma   90.00
#
_symmetry.space_group_name_H-M   'P 1'
#
loop_
_entity.id
_entity.type
_entity.pdbx_description
1 polymer ?
#
loop_
_entity_poly.entity_id
_entity_poly.type
_entity_poly.pdbx_seq_one_letter_code
_entity_poly.pdbx_strand_id
1 'polypeptide(L)'
;MTKFSDSCQNAVVETDHQPKAEIQFLWLAPPKGGGCVKFKATVVESVDVWYSEDGDLTKSVCEEAPDTEDTQPKILKHCCTCDEAKYEVTFEGLWSRNTHPKDFPSTSRVTRFSDIIGASHTINYTFWNYGDLASEGLQELAEYGNTRLLESELKAK
;
A
#
# COMPACT_ATOMS: atom_id res chain seq x y z
N MET A 1 -6.68 19.31 30.52
CA MET A 1 -7.84 18.69 29.82
C MET A 1 -8.09 19.40 28.48
N THR A 2 -8.96 18.85 27.63
CA THR A 2 -9.40 19.45 26.35
C THR A 2 -10.93 19.52 26.29
N LYS A 3 -11.47 20.47 25.52
CA LYS A 3 -12.91 20.63 25.25
C LYS A 3 -13.14 21.04 23.79
N PHE A 4 -14.37 20.88 23.29
CA PHE A 4 -14.75 21.50 22.01
C PHE A 4 -14.85 23.01 22.16
N SER A 5 -14.43 23.73 21.12
CA SER A 5 -14.52 25.19 21.08
C SER A 5 -15.95 25.65 20.87
N ASP A 6 -16.35 26.66 21.65
CA ASP A 6 -17.65 27.31 21.53
C ASP A 6 -17.73 28.22 20.29
N SER A 7 -16.58 28.64 19.74
CA SER A 7 -16.48 29.54 18.58
C SER A 7 -16.18 28.81 17.26
N CYS A 8 -15.71 27.57 17.32
CA CYS A 8 -15.41 26.76 16.13
C CYS A 8 -15.82 25.30 16.38
N GLN A 9 -16.91 24.89 15.75
CA GLN A 9 -17.59 23.60 15.98
C GLN A 9 -16.70 22.36 15.80
N ASN A 10 -15.62 22.46 15.03
CA ASN A 10 -14.71 21.35 14.75
C ASN A 10 -13.31 21.55 15.37
N ALA A 11 -13.15 22.50 16.29
CA ALA A 11 -11.90 22.72 16.99
C ALA A 11 -11.95 22.16 18.41
N VAL A 12 -10.87 21.52 18.82
CA VAL A 12 -10.62 21.09 20.19
C VAL A 12 -9.59 22.04 20.80
N VAL A 13 -9.91 22.62 21.95
CA VAL A 13 -9.09 23.60 22.66
C VAL A 13 -8.76 23.11 24.07
N GLU A 14 -7.72 23.69 24.66
CA GLU A 14 -7.36 23.45 26.04
C GLU A 14 -8.42 23.97 27.02
N THR A 15 -8.54 23.31 28.18
CA THR A 15 -9.36 23.80 29.30
C THR A 15 -8.57 24.59 30.32
N ASP A 16 -7.25 24.53 30.25
CA ASP A 16 -6.31 25.07 31.22
C ASP A 16 -4.96 25.37 30.55
N HIS A 17 -4.19 26.28 31.17
CA HIS A 17 -2.89 26.75 30.69
C HIS A 17 -1.70 25.96 31.28
N GLN A 18 -1.93 24.76 31.82
CA GLN A 18 -0.82 23.96 32.33
C GLN A 18 -0.02 23.39 31.15
N PRO A 19 1.33 23.39 31.22
CA PRO A 19 2.17 22.79 30.19
C PRO A 19 1.83 21.32 29.96
N LYS A 20 1.73 20.91 28.69
CA LYS A 20 1.35 19.56 28.27
C LYS A 20 2.37 19.04 27.26
N ALA A 21 2.81 17.80 27.45
CA ALA A 21 3.67 17.11 26.49
C ALA A 21 2.87 16.36 25.41
N GLU A 22 1.61 16.02 25.70
CA GLU A 22 0.78 15.22 24.81
C GLU A 22 -0.72 15.56 24.99
N ILE A 23 -1.47 15.49 23.90
CA ILE A 23 -2.93 15.46 23.90
C ILE A 23 -3.42 14.34 22.98
N GLN A 24 -4.57 13.76 23.32
CA GLN A 24 -5.21 12.73 22.51
C GLN A 24 -6.70 13.05 22.39
N PHE A 25 -7.28 12.75 21.24
CA PHE A 25 -8.71 12.89 21.00
C PHE A 25 -9.20 11.78 20.08
N LEU A 26 -10.46 11.41 20.22
CA LEU A 26 -11.12 10.49 19.30
C LEU A 26 -11.65 11.27 18.11
N TRP A 27 -11.40 10.76 16.92
CA TRP A 27 -11.96 11.29 15.68
C TRP A 27 -12.67 10.17 14.92
N LEU A 28 -13.90 10.46 14.48
CA LEU A 28 -14.65 9.55 13.62
C LEU A 28 -14.47 10.00 12.17
N ALA A 29 -13.98 9.09 11.33
CA ALA A 29 -13.81 9.35 9.91
C ALA A 29 -15.15 9.67 9.23
N PRO A 30 -15.17 10.58 8.23
CA PRO A 30 -16.37 10.86 7.46
C PRO A 30 -16.81 9.62 6.66
N PRO A 31 -18.08 9.55 6.23
CA PRO A 31 -18.54 8.53 5.30
C PRO A 31 -17.73 8.54 3.99
N LYS A 32 -17.76 7.41 3.26
CA LYS A 32 -17.14 7.27 1.93
C LYS A 32 -17.53 8.41 1.00
N GLY A 33 -16.59 8.89 0.19
CA GLY A 33 -16.75 10.06 -0.66
C GLY A 33 -16.56 11.41 0.05
N GLY A 34 -16.15 11.40 1.33
CA GLY A 34 -15.88 12.61 2.11
C GLY A 34 -14.59 13.35 1.73
N GLY A 35 -13.74 12.75 0.90
CA GLY A 35 -12.47 13.35 0.46
C GLY A 35 -11.39 13.37 1.56
N CYS A 36 -10.36 14.20 1.36
CA CYS A 36 -9.26 14.32 2.31
C CYS A 36 -9.60 15.27 3.47
N VAL A 37 -9.36 14.80 4.70
CA VAL A 37 -9.46 15.57 5.94
C VAL A 37 -8.09 16.04 6.36
N LYS A 38 -7.96 17.34 6.69
CA LYS A 38 -6.73 17.92 7.21
C LYS A 38 -6.89 18.24 8.70
N PHE A 39 -6.04 17.62 9.51
CA PHE A 39 -5.83 18.00 10.89
C PHE A 39 -4.78 19.09 10.93
N LYS A 40 -5.10 20.18 11.62
CA LYS A 40 -4.19 21.30 11.87
C LYS A 40 -4.13 21.53 13.36
N ALA A 41 -2.91 21.71 13.87
CA ALA A 41 -2.66 22.02 15.27
C ALA A 41 -2.02 23.41 15.39
N THR A 42 -2.38 24.10 16.46
CA THR A 42 -1.72 25.32 16.91
C THR A 42 -1.20 25.07 18.32
N VAL A 43 0.10 25.30 18.53
CA VAL A 43 0.75 25.16 19.83
C VAL A 43 1.21 26.54 20.28
N VAL A 44 0.75 26.96 21.45
CA VAL A 44 1.12 28.22 22.07
C VAL A 44 2.11 27.93 23.19
N GLU A 45 3.34 28.42 23.06
CA GLU A 45 4.39 28.30 24.08
C GLU A 45 4.36 29.51 25.02
N SER A 46 4.18 30.71 24.47
CA SER A 46 4.01 31.95 25.22
C SER A 46 3.16 32.95 24.42
N VAL A 47 2.86 34.12 25.00
CA VAL A 47 2.06 35.17 24.34
C VAL A 47 2.67 35.60 22.99
N ASP A 48 4.00 35.58 22.89
CA ASP A 48 4.73 36.03 21.71
C ASP A 48 5.23 34.86 20.83
N VAL A 49 5.13 33.62 21.31
CA VAL A 49 5.66 32.43 20.63
C VAL A 49 4.57 31.38 20.47
N TRP A 50 4.13 31.20 19.22
CA TRP A 50 3.15 30.21 18.83
C TRP A 50 3.48 29.63 17.45
N TYR A 51 3.09 28.38 17.23
CA TYR A 51 3.30 27.64 15.99
C TYR A 51 1.95 27.18 15.48
N SER A 52 1.70 27.32 14.17
CA SER A 52 0.44 26.91 13.57
C SER A 52 0.63 26.50 12.12
N GLU A 53 -0.10 25.47 11.70
CA GLU A 53 -0.22 25.00 10.30
C GLU A 53 1.10 24.55 9.61
N ASP A 54 2.25 24.65 10.25
CA ASP A 54 3.56 24.33 9.68
C ASP A 54 4.01 22.88 9.92
N GLY A 55 4.61 22.28 8.89
CA GLY A 55 5.31 20.99 8.98
C GLY A 55 4.45 19.88 9.58
N ASP A 56 4.91 19.33 10.71
CA ASP A 56 4.24 18.22 11.41
C ASP A 56 2.95 18.62 12.13
N LEU A 57 2.65 19.91 12.25
CA LEU A 57 1.38 20.41 12.82
C LEU A 57 0.22 20.31 11.82
N THR A 58 0.48 19.90 10.58
CA THR A 58 -0.55 19.58 9.59
C THR A 58 -0.42 18.13 9.15
N LYS A 59 -1.49 17.35 9.32
CA LYS A 59 -1.59 15.98 8.79
C LYS A 59 -2.84 15.84 7.94
N SER A 60 -2.67 15.29 6.74
CA SER A 60 -3.79 15.02 5.82
C SER A 60 -4.05 13.52 5.80
N VAL A 61 -5.30 13.13 6.05
CA VAL A 61 -5.79 11.77 5.93
C VAL A 61 -6.81 11.76 4.81
N CYS A 62 -6.59 10.94 3.78
CA CYS A 62 -7.50 10.80 2.67
C CYS A 62 -8.22 9.47 2.76
N GLU A 63 -9.42 9.40 2.16
CA GLU A 63 -9.98 8.11 1.78
C GLU A 63 -8.94 7.40 0.92
N GLU A 64 -8.46 6.25 1.41
CA GLU A 64 -7.66 5.36 0.58
C GLU A 64 -8.51 5.06 -0.64
N ALA A 65 -7.96 5.32 -1.83
CA ALA A 65 -8.57 4.82 -3.04
C ALA A 65 -8.81 3.32 -2.80
N PRO A 66 -9.94 2.75 -3.28
CA PRO A 66 -9.98 1.29 -3.37
C PRO A 66 -8.70 0.92 -4.12
N ASP A 67 -7.82 0.16 -3.47
CA ASP A 67 -6.74 -0.49 -4.16
C ASP A 67 -7.46 -1.20 -5.30
N THR A 68 -7.35 -0.66 -6.52
CA THR A 68 -7.68 -1.47 -7.67
C THR A 68 -6.77 -2.68 -7.51
N GLU A 69 -7.31 -3.90 -7.61
CA GLU A 69 -6.52 -5.11 -7.38
C GLU A 69 -5.19 -5.13 -8.19
N ASP A 70 -5.12 -4.29 -9.23
CA ASP A 70 -4.00 -4.09 -10.15
C ASP A 70 -2.95 -3.05 -9.72
N THR A 71 -3.13 -2.29 -8.63
CA THR A 71 -2.14 -1.30 -8.18
C THR A 71 -1.22 -1.86 -7.11
N GLN A 72 0.10 -1.83 -7.39
CA GLN A 72 1.09 -2.21 -6.39
C GLN A 72 1.03 -1.24 -5.19
N PRO A 73 0.81 -1.74 -3.96
CA PRO A 73 0.80 -0.90 -2.78
C PRO A 73 2.17 -0.31 -2.53
N LYS A 74 2.22 0.77 -1.75
CA LYS A 74 3.48 1.43 -1.40
C LYS A 74 4.43 0.44 -0.72
N ILE A 75 5.59 0.22 -1.33
CA ILE A 75 6.63 -0.68 -0.80
C ILE A 75 7.13 -0.13 0.54
N LEU A 76 6.97 -0.93 1.60
CA LEU A 76 7.49 -0.64 2.93
C LEU A 76 9.01 -0.88 2.96
N LYS A 77 9.80 0.20 3.08
CA LYS A 77 11.27 0.10 3.16
C LYS A 77 11.78 -0.51 4.47
N HIS A 78 11.02 -0.35 5.54
CA HIS A 78 11.34 -0.88 6.86
C HIS A 78 10.16 -1.70 7.36
N CYS A 79 10.41 -2.96 7.67
CA CYS A 79 9.44 -3.85 8.29
C CYS A 79 9.71 -3.91 9.80
N CYS A 80 8.71 -3.58 10.62
CA CYS A 80 8.81 -3.61 12.08
C CYS A 80 8.22 -4.87 12.71
N THR A 81 7.90 -5.90 11.92
CA THR A 81 7.44 -7.19 12.45
C THR A 81 8.62 -7.93 13.09
N CYS A 82 8.36 -8.55 14.24
CA CYS A 82 9.31 -9.45 14.89
C CYS A 82 9.03 -10.92 14.56
N ASP A 83 7.86 -11.21 14.01
CA ASP A 83 7.36 -12.57 13.78
C ASP A 83 7.25 -12.87 12.27
N GLU A 84 7.33 -14.16 11.96
CA GLU A 84 7.09 -14.70 10.62
C GLU A 84 5.62 -15.07 10.44
N ALA A 85 5.11 -14.88 9.22
CA ALA A 85 3.76 -15.26 8.83
C ALA A 85 3.79 -16.25 7.66
N LYS A 86 2.84 -17.18 7.64
CA LYS A 86 2.65 -18.13 6.54
C LYS A 86 1.41 -17.75 5.75
N TYR A 87 1.54 -17.81 4.43
CA TYR A 87 0.46 -17.48 3.50
C TYR A 87 0.21 -18.65 2.56
N GLU A 88 -1.05 -18.82 2.19
CA GLU A 88 -1.46 -19.66 1.08
C GLU A 88 -1.76 -18.76 -0.12
N VAL A 89 -1.19 -19.09 -1.27
CA VAL A 89 -1.38 -18.34 -2.51
C VAL A 89 -2.14 -19.23 -3.48
N THR A 90 -3.33 -18.77 -3.88
CA THR A 90 -4.17 -19.46 -4.86
C THR A 90 -4.22 -18.63 -6.13
N PHE A 91 -3.90 -19.26 -7.26
CA PHE A 91 -4.06 -18.64 -8.57
C PHE A 91 -5.31 -19.16 -9.25
N GLU A 92 -6.22 -18.24 -9.59
CA GLU A 92 -7.43 -18.54 -10.33
C GLU A 92 -7.33 -18.02 -11.76
N GLY A 93 -7.26 -18.96 -12.72
CA GLY A 93 -7.21 -18.61 -14.14
C GLY A 93 -8.60 -18.22 -14.67
N LEU A 94 -8.85 -16.92 -14.82
CA LEU A 94 -10.11 -16.39 -15.38
C LEU A 94 -10.13 -16.31 -16.92
N TRP A 95 -9.03 -16.68 -17.57
CA TRP A 95 -8.90 -16.67 -19.03
C TRP A 95 -9.70 -17.81 -19.66
N SER A 96 -10.80 -17.46 -20.32
CA SER A 96 -11.73 -18.40 -20.95
C SER A 96 -12.25 -17.85 -22.28
N ARG A 97 -12.85 -18.73 -23.11
CA ARG A 97 -13.52 -18.32 -24.35
C ARG A 97 -14.64 -17.29 -24.11
N ASN A 98 -15.28 -17.32 -22.94
CA ASN A 98 -16.39 -16.42 -22.61
C ASN A 98 -15.88 -15.04 -22.17
N THR A 99 -14.78 -15.00 -21.41
CA THR A 99 -14.18 -13.74 -20.92
C THR A 99 -13.31 -13.08 -21.99
N HIS A 100 -12.64 -13.87 -22.84
CA HIS A 100 -11.71 -13.40 -23.86
C HIS A 100 -11.94 -14.13 -25.20
N PRO A 101 -13.04 -13.84 -25.92
CA PRO A 101 -13.45 -14.63 -27.09
C PRO A 101 -12.59 -14.43 -28.34
N LYS A 102 -11.96 -13.26 -28.47
CA LYS A 102 -11.18 -12.89 -29.65
C LYS A 102 -9.92 -13.76 -29.74
N ASP A 103 -9.75 -14.44 -30.88
CA ASP A 103 -8.61 -15.31 -31.19
C ASP A 103 -8.33 -16.37 -30.10
N PHE A 104 -9.35 -16.76 -29.33
CA PHE A 104 -9.19 -17.73 -28.26
C PHE A 104 -8.79 -19.10 -28.84
N PRO A 105 -7.68 -19.71 -28.39
CA PRO A 105 -7.19 -20.92 -29.00
C PRO A 105 -8.23 -22.04 -28.94
N SER A 106 -8.37 -22.79 -30.05
CA SER A 106 -9.36 -23.86 -30.17
C SER A 106 -8.90 -25.16 -29.50
N THR A 107 -7.60 -25.34 -29.27
CA THR A 107 -7.01 -26.56 -28.73
C THR A 107 -6.63 -26.39 -27.26
N SER A 108 -7.11 -27.30 -26.41
CA SER A 108 -6.85 -27.29 -24.97
C SER A 108 -5.37 -27.40 -24.60
N ARG A 109 -4.51 -27.96 -25.47
CA ARG A 109 -3.08 -28.13 -25.18
C ARG A 109 -2.30 -26.81 -25.16
N VAL A 110 -2.74 -25.80 -25.91
CA VAL A 110 -2.11 -24.47 -25.93
C VAL A 110 -2.84 -23.48 -25.02
N THR A 111 -4.12 -23.73 -24.71
CA THR A 111 -4.89 -22.96 -23.73
C THR A 111 -4.55 -23.39 -22.31
N ARG A 112 -3.40 -22.94 -21.81
CA ARG A 112 -2.97 -23.21 -20.45
C ARG A 112 -2.17 -22.04 -19.90
N PHE A 113 -2.11 -21.95 -18.58
CA PHE A 113 -1.05 -21.21 -17.90
C PHE A 113 0.19 -22.11 -17.79
N SER A 114 1.37 -21.49 -17.72
CA SER A 114 2.56 -22.21 -17.31
C SER A 114 2.47 -22.58 -15.84
N ASP A 115 3.43 -23.37 -15.37
CA ASP A 115 3.63 -23.54 -13.94
C ASP A 115 3.92 -22.18 -13.30
N ILE A 116 3.40 -22.00 -12.09
CA ILE A 116 3.57 -20.77 -11.33
C ILE A 116 4.83 -20.87 -10.51
N ILE A 117 5.66 -19.84 -10.57
CA ILE A 117 6.92 -19.75 -9.83
C ILE A 117 7.06 -18.35 -9.23
N GLY A 118 7.61 -18.30 -8.03
CA GLY A 118 7.88 -17.07 -7.30
C GLY A 118 8.69 -17.35 -6.05
N ALA A 119 9.00 -16.29 -5.30
CA ALA A 119 9.68 -16.37 -4.03
C ALA A 119 9.22 -15.22 -3.11
N SER A 120 9.22 -15.45 -1.80
CA SER A 120 9.24 -14.36 -0.83
C SER A 120 10.65 -13.75 -0.84
N HIS A 121 10.75 -12.43 -0.99
CA HIS A 121 12.04 -11.75 -1.11
C HIS A 121 12.06 -10.39 -0.41
N THR A 122 13.27 -9.84 -0.24
CA THR A 122 13.46 -8.49 0.33
C THR A 122 13.30 -7.41 -0.75
N ILE A 123 13.21 -6.14 -0.32
CA ILE A 123 13.07 -4.97 -1.21
C ILE A 123 14.26 -4.77 -2.17
N ASN A 124 15.41 -5.39 -1.91
CA ASN A 124 16.63 -5.22 -2.70
C ASN A 124 16.68 -6.17 -3.90
N TYR A 125 15.69 -7.04 -4.04
CA TYR A 125 15.58 -7.99 -5.13
C TYR A 125 14.26 -7.79 -5.88
N THR A 126 14.31 -7.93 -7.20
CA THR A 126 13.14 -7.82 -8.08
C THR A 126 13.39 -8.75 -9.25
N PHE A 127 12.49 -9.70 -9.48
CA PHE A 127 12.62 -10.71 -10.54
C PHE A 127 11.93 -10.29 -11.85
N TRP A 128 11.03 -9.30 -11.82
CA TRP A 128 10.52 -8.59 -13.00
C TRP A 128 10.02 -7.20 -12.60
N ASN A 129 10.01 -6.26 -13.53
CA ASN A 129 9.45 -4.93 -13.34
C ASN A 129 8.96 -4.37 -14.69
N TYR A 130 7.96 -3.49 -14.66
CA TYR A 130 7.45 -2.86 -15.88
C TYR A 130 8.52 -1.97 -16.52
N GLY A 131 8.76 -2.19 -17.81
CA GLY A 131 9.71 -1.41 -18.60
C GLY A 131 11.16 -1.89 -18.51
N ASP A 132 11.47 -2.80 -17.59
CA ASP A 132 12.80 -3.39 -17.46
C ASP A 132 12.97 -4.61 -18.38
N LEU A 133 14.23 -4.94 -18.70
CA LEU A 133 14.56 -6.14 -19.48
C LEU A 133 14.37 -7.41 -18.63
N ALA A 134 13.84 -8.46 -19.26
CA ALA A 134 13.74 -9.77 -18.64
C ALA A 134 15.12 -10.40 -18.44
N SER A 135 15.30 -11.13 -17.33
CA SER A 135 16.43 -12.06 -17.19
C SER A 135 16.30 -13.22 -18.17
N GLU A 136 17.38 -13.98 -18.36
CA GLU A 136 17.35 -15.20 -19.18
C GLU A 136 16.32 -16.20 -18.63
N GLY A 137 16.25 -16.38 -17.32
CA GLY A 137 15.26 -17.24 -16.67
C GLY A 137 13.82 -16.76 -16.88
N LEU A 138 13.57 -15.45 -16.77
CA LEU A 138 12.24 -14.89 -17.01
C LEU A 138 11.84 -15.01 -18.49
N GLN A 139 12.79 -14.83 -19.41
CA GLN A 139 12.55 -15.00 -20.85
C GLN A 139 12.18 -16.45 -21.18
N GLU A 140 12.92 -17.43 -20.66
CA GLU A 140 12.61 -18.87 -20.82
C GLU A 140 11.22 -19.23 -20.28
N LEU A 141 10.82 -18.65 -19.14
CA LEU A 141 9.48 -18.82 -18.60
C LEU A 141 8.42 -18.21 -19.52
N ALA A 142 8.62 -16.99 -20.01
CA ALA A 142 7.64 -16.27 -20.82
C ALA A 142 7.44 -16.90 -22.21
N GLU A 143 8.51 -17.38 -22.83
CA GLU A 143 8.48 -17.91 -24.19
C GLU A 143 8.11 -19.41 -24.23
N TYR A 144 8.59 -20.20 -23.26
CA TYR A 144 8.46 -21.66 -23.30
C TYR A 144 7.71 -22.26 -22.10
N GLY A 145 7.47 -21.47 -21.05
CA GLY A 145 6.88 -21.95 -19.80
C GLY A 145 7.84 -22.81 -18.97
N ASN A 146 9.15 -22.72 -19.20
CA ASN A 146 10.17 -23.48 -18.49
C ASN A 146 10.64 -22.73 -17.23
N THR A 147 10.44 -23.32 -16.06
CA THR A 147 10.72 -22.69 -14.77
C THR A 147 12.14 -22.90 -14.26
N ARG A 148 12.91 -23.85 -14.82
CA ARG A 148 14.17 -24.33 -14.23
C ARG A 148 15.24 -23.25 -14.10
N LEU A 149 15.39 -22.41 -15.12
CA LEU A 149 16.40 -21.37 -15.12
C LEU A 149 16.02 -20.26 -14.12
N LEU A 150 14.77 -19.81 -14.15
CA LEU A 150 14.27 -18.83 -13.18
C LEU A 150 14.33 -19.35 -11.74
N GLU A 151 14.04 -20.62 -11.49
CA GLU A 151 14.21 -21.23 -10.16
C GLU A 151 15.67 -21.14 -9.68
N SER A 152 16.62 -21.37 -10.59
CA SER A 152 18.05 -21.28 -10.29
C SER A 152 18.48 -19.83 -10.01
N GLU A 153 17.95 -18.86 -10.76
CA GLU A 153 18.15 -17.43 -10.51
C GLU A 153 17.60 -17.01 -9.15
N LEU A 154 16.40 -17.46 -8.79
CA LEU A 154 15.76 -17.15 -7.51
C LEU A 154 16.53 -17.74 -6.32
N LYS A 155 17.10 -18.95 -6.45
CA LYS A 155 17.89 -19.58 -5.38
C LYS A 155 19.29 -18.98 -5.21
N ALA A 156 19.80 -18.28 -6.22
CA ALA A 156 21.14 -17.68 -6.20
C ALA A 156 21.17 -16.29 -5.56
N LYS A 157 20.03 -15.81 -5.03
CA LYS A 157 19.84 -14.49 -4.43
C LYS A 157 19.53 -14.62 -2.95
#